data_AF-A0A947H8K0-F1
#
_entry.id   AF-A0A947H8K0-F1
#
_cell.length_a   1.000
_cell.length_b   1.000
_cell.length_c   1.000
_cell.angle_alpha   90.00
_cell.angle_beta   90.00
_cell.angle_gamma   90.00
#
_symmetry.space_group_name_H-M   'P 1'
#
loop_
_entity.id
_entity.type
_entity.pdbx_description
1 polymer ?
#
loop_
_entity_poly.entity_id
_entity_poly.type
_entity_poly.pdbx_seq_one_letter_code
_entity_poly.pdbx_strand_id
1 'polypeptide(L)'
;MQYGDGRIVCGICQMTEITTPDQIEHARQRVLQQLQAVGFDYIPQYIAVSLADQRTLQKRLGVGRNANSHGFTKTLIREVLGQGKLQEHSIFILYGLPRLQFMGVLAHELLHVWLNEKQLNDVWGEREIEGFCNLATALVYQNDGTPLAGVLHQRLAQDPNPIYGEGYRKMAAKLQKSGWPGLIHEMQTKPQSALGKLIRFTDRFV
;
A
#
# COMPACT_ATOMS: atom_id res chain seq x y z
N MET A 1 -18.05 -4.86 19.41
CA MET A 1 -18.89 -5.05 18.21
C MET A 1 -18.35 -6.25 17.42
N GLN A 2 -19.20 -7.00 16.71
CA GLN A 2 -18.77 -8.05 15.79
C GLN A 2 -19.23 -7.71 14.37
N TYR A 3 -18.33 -7.76 13.40
CA TYR A 3 -18.67 -7.57 11.99
C TYR A 3 -19.23 -8.86 11.37
N GLY A 4 -19.94 -8.74 10.25
CA GLY A 4 -20.52 -9.87 9.52
C GLY A 4 -19.50 -10.88 8.99
N ASP A 5 -18.21 -10.52 8.95
CA ASP A 5 -17.10 -11.41 8.60
C ASP A 5 -16.50 -12.17 9.80
N GLY A 6 -17.01 -11.94 11.02
CA GLY A 6 -16.61 -12.62 12.25
C GLY A 6 -15.58 -11.87 13.09
N ARG A 7 -14.97 -10.79 12.58
CA ARG A 7 -14.02 -9.97 13.35
C ARG A 7 -14.69 -9.30 14.54
N ILE A 8 -14.00 -9.29 15.68
CA ILE A 8 -14.42 -8.60 16.90
C ILE A 8 -13.58 -7.34 17.07
N VAL A 9 -14.25 -6.20 17.22
CA VAL A 9 -13.62 -4.89 17.36
C VAL A 9 -13.82 -4.34 18.76
N CYS A 10 -12.72 -3.83 19.31
CA CYS A 10 -12.70 -3.16 20.61
C CYS A 10 -13.48 -1.84 20.56
N GLY A 11 -14.11 -1.43 21.67
CA GLY A 11 -14.90 -0.19 21.69
C GLY A 11 -14.10 1.06 21.29
N ILE A 12 -12.82 1.11 21.67
CA ILE A 12 -11.91 2.22 21.30
C ILE A 12 -11.63 2.25 19.80
N CYS A 13 -11.42 1.08 19.21
CA CYS A 13 -11.14 0.88 17.80
C CYS A 13 -12.33 1.34 16.95
N GLN A 14 -13.55 1.04 17.42
CA GLN A 14 -14.81 1.41 16.79
C GLN A 14 -15.01 2.94 16.74
N MET A 15 -14.57 3.70 17.74
CA MET A 15 -14.77 5.16 17.76
C MET A 15 -14.14 5.90 16.58
N THR A 16 -13.14 5.29 15.92
CA THR A 16 -12.43 5.89 14.80
C THR A 16 -12.53 5.07 13.53
N GLU A 17 -13.47 4.12 13.47
CA GLU A 17 -13.61 3.25 12.31
C GLU A 17 -13.98 4.02 11.04
N ILE A 18 -13.47 3.54 9.91
CA ILE A 18 -13.82 4.04 8.58
C ILE A 18 -14.84 3.09 7.96
N THR A 19 -16.06 3.59 7.78
CA THR A 19 -17.21 2.82 7.26
C THR A 19 -18.01 3.57 6.20
N THR A 20 -17.75 4.87 6.02
CA THR A 20 -18.50 5.74 5.08
C THR A 20 -17.60 6.37 4.01
N PRO A 21 -18.13 6.74 2.83
CA PRO A 21 -17.37 7.42 1.78
C PRO A 21 -16.70 8.73 2.24
N ASP A 22 -17.39 9.55 3.04
CA ASP A 22 -16.83 10.83 3.52
C ASP A 22 -15.60 10.62 4.41
N GLN A 23 -15.65 9.61 5.27
CA GLN A 23 -14.50 9.23 6.10
C GLN A 23 -13.31 8.75 5.27
N ILE A 24 -13.56 7.99 4.20
CA ILE A 24 -12.53 7.55 3.24
C ILE A 24 -11.90 8.77 2.58
N GLU A 25 -12.70 9.71 2.09
CA GLU A 25 -12.20 10.89 1.39
C GLU A 25 -11.35 11.78 2.31
N HIS A 26 -11.80 12.03 3.54
CA HIS A 26 -11.00 12.75 4.53
C HIS A 26 -9.68 12.05 4.85
N ALA A 27 -9.69 10.73 5.02
CA ALA A 27 -8.47 9.96 5.24
C ALA A 27 -7.54 10.03 4.02
N ARG A 28 -8.09 9.92 2.81
CA ARG A 28 -7.36 10.00 1.54
C ARG A 28 -6.65 11.35 1.37
N GLN A 29 -7.35 12.45 1.61
CA GLN A 29 -6.76 13.80 1.54
C GLN A 29 -5.56 13.94 2.47
N ARG A 30 -5.67 13.45 3.72
CA ARG A 30 -4.57 13.48 4.69
C ARG A 30 -3.39 12.61 4.27
N VAL A 31 -3.63 11.45 3.66
CA VAL A 31 -2.56 10.57 3.17
C VAL A 31 -1.86 11.20 1.97
N LEU A 32 -2.62 11.69 0.98
CA LEU A 32 -2.06 12.34 -0.21
C LEU A 32 -1.21 13.56 0.17
N GLN A 33 -1.67 14.39 1.11
CA GLN A 33 -0.90 15.53 1.59
C GLN A 33 0.46 15.11 2.18
N GLN A 34 0.49 14.02 2.95
CA GLN A 34 1.74 13.50 3.54
C GLN A 34 2.67 12.92 2.48
N LEU A 35 2.14 12.20 1.49
CA LEU A 35 2.93 11.66 0.38
C LEU A 35 3.50 12.79 -0.50
N GLN A 36 2.70 13.81 -0.79
CA GLN A 36 3.16 15.00 -1.52
C GLN A 36 4.29 15.72 -0.78
N ALA A 37 4.18 15.85 0.55
CA ALA A 37 5.21 16.50 1.37
C ALA A 37 6.59 15.82 1.29
N VAL A 38 6.65 14.56 0.85
CA VAL A 38 7.91 13.81 0.69
C VAL A 38 8.32 13.58 -0.77
N GLY A 39 7.61 14.17 -1.74
CA GLY A 39 7.98 14.17 -3.16
C GLY A 39 7.16 13.23 -4.06
N PHE A 40 6.02 12.72 -3.59
CA PHE A 40 5.05 12.04 -4.46
C PHE A 40 4.05 13.05 -5.05
N ASP A 41 4.51 13.83 -6.02
CA ASP A 41 3.74 14.94 -6.59
C ASP A 41 2.52 14.51 -7.42
N TYR A 42 2.55 13.29 -7.98
CA TYR A 42 1.46 12.74 -8.79
C TYR A 42 1.09 11.33 -8.36
N ILE A 43 -0.08 11.21 -7.75
CA ILE A 43 -0.84 9.97 -7.59
C ILE A 43 -2.25 10.28 -8.12
N PRO A 44 -2.77 9.51 -9.10
CA PRO A 44 -4.02 9.86 -9.76
C PRO A 44 -5.19 10.03 -8.78
N GLN A 45 -5.90 11.15 -8.84
CA GLN A 45 -6.98 11.42 -7.89
C GLN A 45 -8.25 10.60 -8.15
N TYR A 46 -8.38 10.00 -9.34
CA TYR A 46 -9.55 9.21 -9.75
C TYR A 46 -9.54 7.77 -9.20
N ILE A 47 -8.52 7.36 -8.45
CA ILE A 47 -8.43 6.00 -7.91
C ILE A 47 -9.58 5.77 -6.93
N ALA A 48 -10.46 4.83 -7.26
CA ALA A 48 -11.54 4.43 -6.36
C ALA A 48 -10.96 3.68 -5.15
N VAL A 49 -11.34 4.10 -3.94
CA VAL A 49 -11.03 3.41 -2.68
C VAL A 49 -12.32 2.80 -2.14
N SER A 50 -12.42 1.48 -2.17
CA SER A 50 -13.59 0.73 -1.73
C SER A 50 -13.34 -0.03 -0.43
N LEU A 51 -14.34 -0.11 0.44
CA LEU A 51 -14.28 -0.99 1.61
C LEU A 51 -14.72 -2.40 1.25
N ALA A 52 -14.02 -3.40 1.77
CA ALA A 52 -14.32 -4.82 1.57
C ALA A 52 -14.27 -5.59 2.88
N ASP A 53 -15.10 -6.63 3.02
CA ASP A 53 -14.99 -7.55 4.14
C ASP A 53 -13.77 -8.49 4.00
N GLN A 54 -13.40 -9.15 5.09
CA GLN A 54 -12.21 -10.01 5.11
C GLN A 54 -12.31 -11.17 4.11
N ARG A 55 -13.51 -11.74 3.92
CA ARG A 55 -13.74 -12.86 2.99
C ARG A 55 -13.53 -12.43 1.55
N THR A 56 -13.99 -11.23 1.19
CA THR A 56 -13.86 -10.62 -0.13
C THR A 56 -12.40 -10.30 -0.42
N LEU A 57 -11.67 -9.74 0.55
CA LEU A 57 -10.23 -9.51 0.41
C LEU A 57 -9.48 -10.83 0.18
N GLN A 58 -9.72 -11.84 1.01
CA GLN A 58 -9.06 -13.16 0.87
C GLN A 58 -9.35 -13.82 -0.48
N LYS A 59 -10.62 -13.79 -0.95
CA LYS A 59 -10.98 -14.33 -2.27
C LYS A 59 -10.24 -13.62 -3.40
N ARG A 60 -10.05 -12.30 -3.30
CA ARG A 60 -9.39 -11.50 -4.33
C ARG A 60 -7.86 -11.60 -4.30
N LEU A 61 -7.28 -11.91 -3.14
CA LEU A 61 -5.84 -12.14 -2.96
C LEU A 61 -5.39 -13.56 -3.36
N GLY A 62 -6.34 -14.47 -3.61
CA GLY A 62 -6.07 -15.88 -3.91
C GLY A 62 -5.77 -16.72 -2.66
N VAL A 63 -6.16 -18.00 -2.69
CA VAL A 63 -6.16 -18.95 -1.55
C VAL A 63 -4.74 -19.23 -0.97
N GLY A 64 -3.68 -18.66 -1.53
CA GLY A 64 -2.29 -18.86 -1.09
C GLY A 64 -1.63 -17.68 -0.37
N ARG A 65 -2.20 -16.46 -0.40
CA ARG A 65 -1.64 -15.31 0.32
C ARG A 65 -2.17 -15.30 1.75
N ASN A 66 -1.54 -16.08 2.62
CA ASN A 66 -1.66 -15.98 4.09
C ASN A 66 -1.04 -14.68 4.64
N ALA A 67 -1.16 -13.56 3.93
CA ALA A 67 -0.80 -12.27 4.46
C ALA A 67 -2.03 -11.70 5.15
N ASN A 68 -1.87 -11.20 6.37
CA ASN A 68 -2.84 -10.33 7.05
C ASN A 68 -2.94 -8.99 6.29
N SER A 69 -3.28 -9.05 5.00
CA SER A 69 -3.39 -7.92 4.10
C SER A 69 -4.73 -7.25 4.41
N HIS A 70 -4.62 -6.04 4.93
CA HIS A 70 -5.75 -5.18 5.24
C HIS A 70 -6.16 -4.32 4.03
N GLY A 71 -5.49 -4.49 2.89
CA GLY A 71 -5.83 -3.83 1.63
C GLY A 71 -5.11 -4.46 0.44
N PHE A 72 -5.59 -4.17 -0.76
CA PHE A 72 -4.91 -4.54 -1.99
C PHE A 72 -5.24 -3.57 -3.12
N THR A 73 -4.28 -3.40 -4.02
CA THR A 73 -4.42 -2.62 -5.25
C THR A 73 -4.68 -3.53 -6.44
N LYS A 74 -5.76 -3.26 -7.18
CA LYS A 74 -6.05 -3.85 -8.48
C LYS A 74 -5.65 -2.89 -9.59
N THR A 75 -4.87 -3.39 -10.55
CA THR A 75 -4.52 -2.66 -11.77
C THR A 75 -5.04 -3.45 -12.96
N LEU A 76 -5.90 -2.83 -13.77
CA LEU A 76 -6.35 -3.36 -15.06
C LEU A 76 -5.58 -2.66 -16.18
N ILE A 77 -4.95 -3.44 -17.05
CA ILE A 77 -4.26 -2.90 -18.23
C ILE A 77 -5.16 -3.10 -19.44
N ARG A 78 -5.51 -2.01 -20.11
CA ARG A 78 -6.25 -2.02 -21.37
C ARG A 78 -5.34 -1.52 -22.49
N GLU A 79 -5.26 -2.27 -23.58
CA GLU A 79 -4.64 -1.79 -24.81
C GLU A 79 -5.72 -1.04 -25.61
N VAL A 80 -5.53 0.27 -25.74
CA VAL A 80 -6.43 1.12 -26.51
C VAL A 80 -5.76 1.45 -27.83
N LEU A 81 -6.42 1.11 -28.93
CA LEU A 81 -5.96 1.37 -30.30
C LEU A 81 -5.63 2.86 -30.46
N GLY A 82 -4.36 3.16 -30.76
CA GLY A 82 -3.86 4.52 -30.96
C GLY A 82 -3.50 5.31 -29.68
N GLN A 83 -3.75 4.78 -28.49
CA GLN A 83 -3.42 5.43 -27.20
C GLN A 83 -2.44 4.63 -26.33
N GLY A 84 -2.11 3.40 -26.72
CA GLY A 84 -1.17 2.56 -25.99
C GLY A 84 -1.81 1.82 -24.81
N LYS A 85 -1.02 1.52 -23.78
CA LYS A 85 -1.49 0.83 -22.57
C LYS A 85 -2.07 1.85 -21.58
N LEU A 86 -3.36 1.72 -21.29
CA LEU A 86 -4.04 2.44 -20.22
C LEU A 86 -4.07 1.58 -18.95
N GLN A 87 -3.74 2.17 -17.81
CA GLN A 87 -3.84 1.53 -16.50
C GLN A 87 -5.03 2.10 -15.72
N GLU A 88 -5.95 1.22 -15.29
CA GLU A 88 -7.08 1.56 -14.42
C GLU A 88 -6.81 0.96 -13.04
N HIS A 89 -6.75 1.82 -12.02
CA HIS A 89 -6.44 1.43 -10.64
C HIS A 89 -7.67 1.42 -9.74
N SER A 90 -7.73 0.48 -8.81
CA SER A 90 -8.72 0.46 -7.73
C SER A 90 -8.09 -0.09 -6.46
N ILE A 91 -8.35 0.56 -5.33
CA ILE A 91 -7.85 0.15 -4.02
C ILE A 91 -9.01 -0.41 -3.21
N PHE A 92 -8.79 -1.54 -2.56
CA PHE A 92 -9.73 -2.15 -1.63
C PHE A 92 -9.09 -2.21 -0.26
N ILE A 93 -9.79 -1.75 0.78
CA ILE A 93 -9.30 -1.75 2.16
C ILE A 93 -10.33 -2.44 3.05
N LEU A 94 -9.85 -3.13 4.08
CA LEU A 94 -10.70 -3.84 5.02
C LEU A 94 -11.68 -2.89 5.71
N TYR A 95 -12.96 -3.25 5.64
CA TYR A 95 -14.05 -2.49 6.25
C TYR A 95 -13.85 -2.34 7.76
N GLY A 96 -14.10 -1.15 8.29
CA GLY A 96 -14.15 -0.90 9.73
C GLY A 96 -12.78 -0.92 10.41
N LEU A 97 -11.71 -0.63 9.68
CA LEU A 97 -10.40 -0.34 10.28
C LEU A 97 -10.45 1.00 11.03
N PRO A 98 -9.80 1.11 12.20
CA PRO A 98 -9.52 2.39 12.83
C PRO A 98 -8.79 3.34 11.88
N ARG A 99 -9.15 4.62 11.90
CA ARG A 99 -8.69 5.67 10.96
C ARG A 99 -7.18 5.66 10.75
N LEU A 100 -6.39 5.53 11.81
CA LEU A 100 -4.93 5.51 11.71
C LEU A 100 -4.42 4.30 10.91
N GLN A 101 -4.95 3.11 11.18
CA GLN A 101 -4.61 1.89 10.44
C GLN A 101 -5.09 1.98 8.99
N PHE A 102 -6.31 2.48 8.76
CA PHE A 102 -6.84 2.72 7.43
C PHE A 102 -5.91 3.64 6.62
N MET A 103 -5.48 4.76 7.19
CA MET A 103 -4.56 5.69 6.54
C MET A 103 -3.21 5.04 6.22
N GLY A 104 -2.66 4.23 7.13
CA GLY A 104 -1.42 3.49 6.89
C GLY A 104 -1.54 2.52 5.72
N VAL A 105 -2.61 1.71 5.70
CA VAL A 105 -2.91 0.79 4.58
C VAL A 105 -3.11 1.55 3.28
N LEU A 106 -3.88 2.64 3.29
CA LEU A 106 -4.10 3.45 2.10
C LEU A 106 -2.79 4.02 1.54
N ALA A 107 -1.88 4.49 2.41
CA ALA A 107 -0.60 5.02 1.98
C ALA A 107 0.27 3.95 1.30
N HIS A 108 0.27 2.73 1.83
CA HIS A 108 0.93 1.57 1.22
C HIS A 108 0.35 1.27 -0.19
N GLU A 109 -0.97 1.16 -0.30
CA GLU A 109 -1.63 0.85 -1.58
C GLU A 109 -1.44 1.96 -2.64
N LEU A 110 -1.43 3.23 -2.22
CA LEU A 110 -1.15 4.34 -3.12
C LEU A 110 0.29 4.29 -3.69
N LEU A 111 1.26 3.76 -2.94
CA LEU A 111 2.61 3.54 -3.50
C LEU A 111 2.66 2.39 -4.49
N HIS A 112 1.84 1.34 -4.36
CA HIS A 112 1.68 0.36 -5.43
C HIS A 112 1.12 0.98 -6.70
N VAL A 113 0.17 1.91 -6.59
CA VAL A 113 -0.33 2.66 -7.75
C VAL A 113 0.79 3.50 -8.37
N TRP A 114 1.55 4.24 -7.56
CA TRP A 114 2.68 5.03 -8.06
C TRP A 114 3.72 4.16 -8.79
N LEU A 115 4.06 2.99 -8.25
CA LEU A 115 4.98 2.04 -8.90
C LEU A 115 4.42 1.51 -10.23
N ASN A 116 3.12 1.25 -10.31
CA ASN A 116 2.47 0.81 -11.56
C ASN A 116 2.51 1.89 -12.63
N GLU A 117 2.12 3.12 -12.30
CA GLU A 117 2.11 4.27 -13.20
C GLU A 117 3.51 4.60 -13.74
N LYS A 118 4.55 4.33 -12.93
CA LYS A 118 5.96 4.46 -13.32
C LYS A 118 6.54 3.21 -14.00
N GLN A 119 5.77 2.13 -14.13
CA GLN A 119 6.19 0.85 -14.72
C GLN A 119 7.41 0.23 -14.01
N LEU A 120 7.48 0.38 -12.69
CA LEU A 120 8.62 -0.05 -11.87
C LEU A 120 8.45 -1.44 -11.24
N ASN A 121 7.26 -2.05 -11.31
CA ASN A 121 6.99 -3.34 -10.66
C ASN A 121 7.82 -4.50 -11.24
N ASP A 122 8.21 -4.43 -12.50
CA ASP A 122 9.06 -5.46 -13.14
C ASP A 122 10.57 -5.20 -12.96
N VAL A 123 10.93 -4.05 -12.37
CA VAL A 123 12.34 -3.63 -12.17
C VAL A 123 12.84 -4.03 -10.78
N TRP A 124 11.94 -4.12 -9.80
CA TRP A 124 12.25 -4.35 -8.41
C TRP A 124 11.74 -5.71 -7.94
N GLY A 125 12.45 -6.33 -6.99
CA GLY A 125 11.97 -7.54 -6.35
C GLY A 125 10.79 -7.24 -5.42
N GLU A 126 9.94 -8.25 -5.19
CA GLU A 126 8.77 -8.16 -4.30
C GLU A 126 9.15 -7.59 -2.93
N ARG A 127 10.27 -8.02 -2.35
CA ARG A 127 10.77 -7.52 -1.06
C ARG A 127 11.06 -6.02 -1.08
N GLU A 128 11.67 -5.48 -2.13
CA GLU A 128 11.92 -4.05 -2.25
C GLU A 128 10.65 -3.25 -2.49
N ILE A 129 9.73 -3.78 -3.30
CA ILE A 129 8.42 -3.17 -3.57
C ILE A 129 7.62 -3.05 -2.27
N GLU A 130 7.41 -4.17 -1.57
CA GLU A 130 6.66 -4.20 -0.32
C GLU A 130 7.34 -3.35 0.76
N GLY A 131 8.68 -3.39 0.81
CA GLY A 131 9.47 -2.55 1.70
C GLY A 131 9.29 -1.07 1.44
N PHE A 132 9.27 -0.65 0.17
CA PHE A 132 9.04 0.73 -0.23
C PHE A 132 7.62 1.19 0.10
N CYS A 133 6.61 0.38 -0.21
CA CYS A 133 5.22 0.66 0.14
C CYS A 133 5.04 0.77 1.67
N ASN A 134 5.74 -0.05 2.46
CA ASN A 134 5.74 0.05 3.92
C ASN A 134 6.38 1.33 4.48
N LEU A 135 7.24 2.02 3.72
CA LEU A 135 7.74 3.34 4.14
C LEU A 135 6.62 4.39 4.17
N ALA A 136 5.63 4.29 3.28
CA ALA A 136 4.46 5.19 3.33
C ALA A 136 3.58 4.92 4.55
N THR A 137 3.40 3.65 4.94
CA THR A 137 2.76 3.30 6.22
C THR A 137 3.51 3.92 7.40
N ALA A 138 4.84 3.78 7.42
CA ALA A 138 5.68 4.33 8.48
C ALA A 138 5.59 5.86 8.55
N LEU A 139 5.60 6.55 7.40
CA LEU A 139 5.42 7.99 7.30
C LEU A 139 4.12 8.46 7.97
N VAL A 140 3.00 7.77 7.69
CA VAL A 140 1.70 8.07 8.31
C VAL A 140 1.76 7.94 9.82
N TYR A 141 2.33 6.85 10.34
CA TYR A 141 2.43 6.64 11.78
C TYR A 141 3.38 7.63 12.45
N GLN A 142 4.49 7.98 11.82
CA GLN A 142 5.44 8.97 12.34
C GLN A 142 4.81 10.36 12.42
N ASN A 143 4.03 10.77 11.41
CA ASN A 143 3.37 12.08 11.37
C ASN A 143 2.15 12.19 12.30
N ASP A 144 1.49 11.09 12.63
CA ASP A 144 0.37 11.10 13.58
C ASP A 144 0.81 11.38 15.03
N GLY A 145 1.95 10.80 15.44
CA GLY A 145 2.60 11.11 16.71
C GLY A 145 1.88 10.60 17.97
N THR A 146 0.76 9.87 17.85
CA THR A 146 0.07 9.30 19.01
C THR A 146 0.79 8.06 19.58
N PRO A 147 0.56 7.69 20.85
CA PRO A 147 1.11 6.45 21.41
C PRO A 147 0.73 5.20 20.61
N LEU A 148 -0.50 5.15 20.08
CA LEU A 148 -0.94 4.06 19.21
C LEU A 148 -0.11 4.01 17.92
N ALA A 149 0.15 5.16 17.29
CA ALA A 149 1.00 5.24 16.12
C ALA A 149 2.42 4.74 16.41
N GLY A 150 2.98 5.09 17.57
CA GLY A 150 4.26 4.56 18.03
C GLY A 150 4.27 3.03 18.11
N VAL A 151 3.24 2.42 18.70
CA VAL A 151 3.10 0.96 18.79
C VAL A 151 2.95 0.32 17.39
N LEU A 152 2.16 0.91 16.49
CA LEU A 152 1.97 0.40 15.14
C LEU A 152 3.26 0.50 14.30
N HIS A 153 3.98 1.61 14.42
CA HIS A 153 5.28 1.80 13.78
C HIS A 153 6.33 0.82 14.30
N GLN A 154 6.37 0.58 15.62
CA GLN A 154 7.26 -0.43 16.19
C GLN A 154 6.94 -1.84 15.67
N ARG A 155 5.66 -2.22 15.59
CA ARG A 155 5.24 -3.52 15.03
C ARG A 155 5.69 -3.67 13.57
N LEU A 156 5.56 -2.62 12.76
CA LEU A 156 6.04 -2.62 11.38
C LEU A 156 7.57 -2.83 11.32
N ALA A 157 8.33 -2.14 12.18
CA ALA A 157 9.79 -2.28 12.23
C ALA A 157 10.27 -3.66 12.71
N GLN A 158 9.51 -4.28 13.60
CA GLN A 158 9.84 -5.56 14.24
C GLN A 158 9.18 -6.77 13.55
N ASP A 159 8.44 -6.57 12.46
CA ASP A 159 7.80 -7.66 11.71
C ASP A 159 8.87 -8.69 11.26
N PRO A 160 8.78 -9.96 11.68
CA PRO A 160 9.75 -10.99 11.30
C PRO A 160 9.56 -11.48 9.86
N ASN A 161 8.52 -11.04 9.14
CA ASN A 161 8.25 -11.51 7.79
C ASN A 161 9.42 -11.19 6.82
N PRO A 162 9.90 -12.17 6.04
CA PRO A 162 11.07 -12.01 5.17
C PRO A 162 10.81 -11.16 3.91
N ILE A 163 9.56 -10.85 3.60
CA ILE A 163 9.17 -9.97 2.49
C ILE A 163 8.82 -8.60 3.06
N TYR A 164 7.81 -8.53 3.93
CA TYR A 164 7.26 -7.26 4.41
C TYR A 164 8.16 -6.58 5.44
N GLY A 165 8.56 -7.32 6.49
CA GLY A 165 9.36 -6.78 7.59
C GLY A 165 10.83 -6.56 7.22
N GLU A 166 11.47 -7.56 6.60
CA GLU A 166 12.84 -7.40 6.07
C GLU A 166 12.90 -6.34 4.97
N GLY A 167 11.91 -6.33 4.06
CA GLY A 167 11.79 -5.30 3.02
C GLY A 167 11.71 -3.91 3.62
N TYR A 168 10.84 -3.71 4.62
CA TYR A 168 10.73 -2.44 5.33
C TYR A 168 12.07 -2.01 5.92
N ARG A 169 12.74 -2.86 6.71
CA ARG A 169 14.03 -2.51 7.33
C ARG A 169 15.10 -2.16 6.29
N LYS A 170 15.14 -2.89 5.18
CA LYS A 170 16.07 -2.62 4.07
C LYS A 170 15.81 -1.25 3.43
N MET A 171 14.56 -0.95 3.11
CA MET A 171 14.19 0.32 2.48
C MET A 171 14.28 1.49 3.46
N ALA A 172 14.03 1.27 4.75
CA ALA A 172 14.21 2.27 5.81
C ALA A 172 15.68 2.66 5.97
N ALA A 173 16.61 1.70 5.90
CA ALA A 173 18.04 1.98 5.93
C ALA A 173 18.49 2.82 4.71
N LYS A 174 17.90 2.56 3.52
CA LYS A 174 18.13 3.39 2.33
C LYS A 174 17.57 4.79 2.51
N LEU A 175 16.33 4.90 2.99
CA LEU A 175 15.68 6.17 3.26
C LEU A 175 16.48 7.02 4.26
N GLN A 176 17.00 6.42 5.32
CA GLN A 176 17.85 7.11 6.31
C GLN A 176 19.13 7.67 5.68
N LYS A 177 19.69 6.98 4.67
CA LYS A 177 20.93 7.38 4.01
C LYS A 177 20.73 8.50 2.99
N SER A 178 19.66 8.45 2.20
CA SER A 178 19.48 9.33 1.03
C SER A 178 18.29 10.29 1.12
N GLY A 179 17.46 10.16 2.15
CA GLY A 179 16.20 10.88 2.25
C GLY A 179 15.18 10.45 1.18
N TRP A 180 13.97 10.99 1.27
CA TRP A 180 12.91 10.68 0.31
C TRP A 180 13.28 11.03 -1.15
N PRO A 181 13.81 12.24 -1.46
CA PRO A 181 14.18 12.57 -2.84
C PRO A 181 15.22 11.60 -3.43
N GLY A 182 16.23 11.23 -2.64
CA GLY A 182 17.27 10.31 -3.07
C GLY A 182 16.77 8.88 -3.25
N LEU A 183 15.91 8.39 -2.36
CA LEU A 183 15.32 7.06 -2.51
C LEU A 183 14.34 7.00 -3.69
N ILE A 184 13.48 8.01 -3.88
CA ILE A 184 12.57 8.08 -5.03
C ILE A 184 13.36 8.08 -6.34
N HIS A 185 14.46 8.84 -6.40
CA HIS A 185 15.36 8.82 -7.55
C HIS A 185 16.00 7.44 -7.77
N GLU A 186 16.45 6.77 -6.71
CA GLU A 186 16.97 5.39 -6.79
C GLU A 186 15.90 4.44 -7.38
N MET A 187 14.66 4.52 -6.88
CA MET A 187 13.54 3.71 -7.36
C MET A 187 13.30 3.84 -8.87
N GLN A 188 13.49 5.04 -9.41
CA GLN A 188 13.26 5.36 -10.82
C GLN A 188 14.44 4.99 -11.74
N THR A 189 15.66 4.94 -11.22
CA THR A 189 16.88 4.85 -12.04
C THR A 189 17.61 3.52 -11.94
N LYS A 190 17.21 2.63 -11.03
CA LYS A 190 17.86 1.33 -10.90
C LYS A 190 17.79 0.54 -12.23
N PRO A 191 18.93 0.18 -12.82
CA PRO A 191 18.94 -0.60 -14.05
C PRO A 191 18.37 -2.00 -13.79
N GLN A 192 17.57 -2.50 -14.75
CA GLN A 192 17.11 -3.89 -14.75
C GLN A 192 18.32 -4.82 -14.62
N SER A 193 18.45 -5.54 -13.51
CA SER A 193 19.41 -6.64 -13.46
C SER A 193 18.91 -7.73 -14.41
N ALA A 194 19.80 -8.25 -15.25
CA ALA A 194 19.51 -9.18 -16.34
C ALA A 194 18.86 -10.52 -15.92
N LEU A 195 18.60 -10.75 -14.62
CA LEU A 195 17.96 -11.95 -14.09
C LEU A 195 16.42 -11.87 -14.02
N GLY A 196 15.79 -10.71 -14.22
CA GLY A 196 14.32 -10.56 -14.11
C GLY A 196 13.50 -11.14 -15.27
N LYS A 197 14.13 -11.60 -16.36
CA LYS A 197 13.41 -12.09 -17.56
C LYS A 197 12.65 -13.40 -17.38
N LEU A 198 12.80 -14.09 -16.25
CA LEU A 198 12.00 -15.25 -15.91
C LEU A 198 11.40 -15.07 -14.51
N ILE A 199 10.25 -14.41 -14.43
CA ILE A 199 9.06 -14.88 -13.72
C ILE A 199 7.91 -14.02 -14.26
N ARG A 200 7.17 -14.58 -15.22
CA ARG A 200 5.83 -14.09 -15.54
C ARG A 200 4.92 -14.52 -14.39
N PHE A 201 4.52 -13.61 -13.52
CA PHE A 201 3.16 -13.63 -12.99
C PHE A 201 2.34 -12.65 -13.82
N THR A 202 2.11 -13.05 -15.08
CA THR A 202 0.84 -12.73 -15.70
C THR A 202 -0.21 -13.43 -14.85
N ASP A 203 -1.01 -12.70 -14.09
CA ASP A 203 -2.31 -13.23 -13.70
C ASP A 203 -3.14 -13.37 -14.98
N ARG A 204 -2.93 -14.53 -15.61
CA ARG A 204 -3.77 -15.09 -16.67
C ARG A 204 -5.11 -15.47 -16.03
N PHE A 205 -6.14 -14.76 -16.50
CA PHE A 205 -7.49 -15.22 -16.91
C PHE A 205 -8.30 -16.19 -16.04
N VAL A 206 -9.63 -15.93 -16.10
CA VAL A 206 -10.79 -16.77 -15.70
C VAL A 206 -11.18 -16.69 -14.23
#